data_AF-A0AAW0JST4-F1
#
_entry.id   AF-A0AAW0JST4-F1
#
_cell.length_a   1.000
_cell.length_b   1.000
_cell.length_c   1.000
_cell.angle_alpha   90.00
_cell.angle_beta   90.00
_cell.angle_gamma   90.00
#
_symmetry.space_group_name_H-M   'P 1'
#
loop_
_entity.id
_entity.type
_entity.pdbx_description
1 polymer ?
#
loop_
_entity_poly.entity_id
_entity_poly.type
_entity_poly.pdbx_seq_one_letter_code
_entity_poly.pdbx_strand_id
1 'polypeptide(L)'
;MASVREERAPWRLGRLRRRLRSPPLLLLPLLLLLRSSAQAAHIKKAEATTTTVAGSEAAEGQFDHYYHEAALGEALEAAAAAGPPGLARLFSIGSSVEGRPLWVLRLTAGLGPPPTATAAAAAGLDAAGPLLPGRPQVKLVGNMHGDETVSRQVLVYLARELASGYRRGDPRLVRLLNTTDVYLLPSLNPDGFERAREGDCGLGDSGPPGTSGRYNSRGRDLNRSFPDQFSTGKPPSLDEVPEVRALIDWIRKNKFVLSGNLHGGSVVASYPFDDSPKHVATGIYSKTSDDEVFRYLAKAYASNHPIMKTGEPHCPGDEDETFKDGITNGAHWYDVE
;
A
#
# COMPACT_ATOMS: atom_id res chain seq x y z
N MET A 1 8.09 -70.86 -10.67
CA MET A 1 8.97 -71.64 -11.57
C MET A 1 9.04 -70.92 -12.92
N ALA A 2 10.25 -70.66 -13.42
CA ALA A 2 10.66 -70.21 -14.78
C ALA A 2 9.98 -68.94 -15.35
N SER A 3 10.65 -67.79 -15.48
CA SER A 3 11.73 -67.40 -16.42
C SER A 3 11.30 -67.33 -17.89
N VAL A 4 11.07 -66.11 -18.39
CA VAL A 4 11.38 -65.73 -19.79
C VAL A 4 12.03 -64.35 -19.78
N ARG A 5 13.19 -64.29 -20.46
CA ARG A 5 14.06 -63.13 -20.66
C ARG A 5 13.46 -62.15 -21.66
N GLU A 6 13.80 -60.88 -21.53
CA GLU A 6 14.08 -60.04 -22.69
C GLU A 6 15.31 -59.18 -22.44
N GLU A 7 16.37 -59.48 -23.19
CA GLU A 7 17.68 -58.83 -23.17
C GLU A 7 17.62 -57.54 -24.01
N ARG A 8 18.04 -56.40 -23.45
CA ARG A 8 18.43 -55.23 -24.26
C ARG A 8 19.94 -55.09 -24.26
N ALA A 9 20.51 -55.11 -25.47
CA ALA A 9 21.94 -54.96 -25.76
C ALA A 9 22.44 -53.50 -25.55
N PRO A 10 23.76 -53.31 -25.30
CA PRO A 10 24.31 -52.04 -24.81
C PRO A 10 24.68 -51.07 -25.94
N TRP A 11 24.53 -49.78 -25.65
CA TRP A 11 24.98 -48.67 -26.48
C TRP A 11 26.51 -48.68 -26.65
N ARG A 12 26.99 -48.83 -27.89
CA ARG A 12 28.40 -48.73 -28.25
C ARG A 12 28.82 -47.27 -28.39
N LEU A 13 29.81 -46.83 -27.62
CA LEU A 13 30.54 -45.59 -27.87
C LEU A 13 31.42 -45.73 -29.13
N GLY A 14 31.01 -45.05 -30.20
CA GLY A 14 31.85 -44.82 -31.38
C GLY A 14 32.89 -43.73 -31.14
N ARG A 15 34.16 -44.09 -31.25
CA ARG A 15 35.33 -43.21 -31.15
C ARG A 15 35.35 -42.23 -32.34
N LEU A 16 35.32 -40.92 -32.08
CA LEU A 16 35.70 -39.91 -33.07
C LEU A 16 37.17 -39.52 -32.85
N ARG A 17 37.96 -39.61 -33.92
CA ARG A 17 39.39 -39.31 -33.97
C ARG A 17 39.67 -37.84 -33.65
N ARG A 18 40.60 -37.60 -32.71
CA ARG A 18 41.21 -36.29 -32.43
C ARG A 18 41.89 -35.74 -33.69
N ARG A 19 41.43 -34.60 -34.20
CA ARG A 19 42.28 -33.66 -34.97
C ARG A 19 42.66 -32.53 -34.01
N LEU A 20 43.95 -32.42 -33.70
CA LEU A 20 44.51 -31.23 -33.05
C LEU A 20 44.30 -30.05 -34.00
N ARG A 21 43.48 -29.09 -33.58
CA ARG A 21 43.52 -27.71 -34.08
C ARG A 21 43.67 -26.82 -32.84
N SER A 22 44.75 -26.05 -32.82
CA SER A 22 45.06 -25.04 -31.83
C SER A 22 43.89 -24.07 -31.67
N PRO A 23 43.52 -23.63 -30.44
CA PRO A 23 42.50 -22.61 -30.28
C PRO A 23 43.09 -21.25 -30.67
N PRO A 24 42.38 -20.41 -31.44
CA PRO A 24 42.74 -19.01 -31.55
C PRO A 24 42.38 -18.31 -30.24
N LEU A 25 43.30 -17.48 -29.74
CA LEU A 25 43.09 -16.54 -28.64
C LEU A 25 41.89 -15.63 -28.92
N LEU A 26 40.72 -15.93 -28.35
CA LEU A 26 39.58 -15.01 -28.29
C LEU A 26 38.88 -15.04 -26.91
N LEU A 27 39.64 -15.37 -25.86
CA LEU A 27 39.19 -15.33 -24.46
C LEU A 27 39.62 -14.06 -23.71
N LEU A 28 39.93 -12.96 -24.42
CA LEU A 28 40.38 -11.71 -23.81
C LEU A 28 39.44 -10.48 -23.86
N PRO A 29 38.26 -10.47 -24.52
CA PRO A 29 37.30 -9.38 -24.30
C PRO A 29 36.23 -9.70 -23.25
N LEU A 30 36.06 -10.97 -22.83
CA LEU A 30 34.98 -11.36 -21.90
C LEU A 30 35.33 -11.16 -20.41
N LEU A 31 36.62 -10.95 -20.08
CA LEU A 31 37.09 -10.69 -18.71
C LEU A 31 37.25 -9.19 -18.38
N LEU A 32 37.03 -8.30 -19.36
CA LEU A 32 37.01 -6.84 -19.15
C LEU A 32 35.60 -6.27 -18.92
N LEU A 33 34.54 -7.06 -19.10
CA LEU A 33 33.16 -6.68 -18.77
C LEU A 33 32.73 -7.06 -17.34
N LEU A 34 33.61 -7.69 -16.56
CA LEU A 34 33.38 -8.06 -15.16
C LEU A 34 34.17 -7.19 -14.15
N ARG A 35 34.66 -6.02 -14.60
CA ARG A 35 35.25 -4.98 -13.73
C ARG A 35 34.54 -3.64 -13.86
N SER A 36 33.21 -3.65 -13.92
CA SER A 36 32.44 -2.48 -13.49
C SER A 36 32.06 -2.73 -12.05
N SER A 37 32.78 -2.09 -11.13
CA SER A 37 32.31 -1.93 -9.76
C SER A 37 30.91 -1.33 -9.84
N ALA A 38 29.90 -2.09 -9.40
CA ALA A 38 28.57 -1.56 -9.16
C ALA A 38 28.71 -0.46 -8.08
N GLN A 39 28.92 0.77 -8.52
CA GLN A 39 28.65 1.93 -7.70
C GLN A 39 27.16 1.90 -7.48
N ALA A 40 26.77 1.56 -6.25
CA ALA A 40 25.43 1.78 -5.74
C ALA A 40 25.02 3.20 -6.18
N ALA A 41 24.01 3.27 -7.04
CA ALA A 41 23.42 4.54 -7.41
C ALA A 41 22.85 5.12 -6.11
N HIS A 42 23.60 6.03 -5.48
CA HIS A 42 23.09 6.89 -4.44
C HIS A 42 21.87 7.59 -5.03
N ILE A 43 20.67 7.18 -4.59
CA ILE A 43 19.43 7.90 -4.84
C ILE A 43 19.62 9.25 -4.16
N LYS A 44 20.00 10.26 -4.94
CA LYS A 44 20.06 11.63 -4.43
C LYS A 44 18.64 12.02 -4.04
N LYS A 45 18.47 12.39 -2.78
CA LYS A 45 17.29 13.05 -2.24
C LYS A 45 16.94 14.19 -3.19
N ALA A 46 15.79 14.13 -3.86
CA ALA A 46 15.27 15.27 -4.57
C ALA A 46 14.84 16.28 -3.50
N GLU A 47 15.67 17.28 -3.25
CA GLU A 47 15.28 18.44 -2.45
C GLU A 47 14.16 19.15 -3.22
N ALA A 48 12.97 19.19 -2.62
CA ALA A 48 11.89 20.01 -3.10
C ALA A 48 12.26 21.47 -2.82
N THR A 49 12.70 22.18 -3.85
CA THR A 49 12.83 23.64 -3.79
C THR A 49 11.43 24.23 -3.71
N THR A 50 11.05 24.72 -2.53
CA THR A 50 9.80 25.46 -2.32
C THR A 50 9.92 26.82 -2.98
N THR A 51 9.48 26.93 -4.24
CA THR A 51 9.26 28.22 -4.87
C THR A 51 7.93 28.77 -4.37
N THR A 52 7.98 29.73 -3.44
CA THR A 52 6.80 30.50 -3.04
C THR A 52 6.37 31.38 -4.21
N VAL A 53 5.39 30.92 -4.99
CA VAL A 53 4.67 31.77 -5.94
C VAL A 53 3.47 32.35 -5.19
N ALA A 54 3.58 33.62 -4.79
CA ALA A 54 2.44 34.39 -4.35
C ALA A 54 1.54 34.65 -5.57
N GLY A 55 0.42 33.93 -5.67
CA GLY A 55 -0.53 34.04 -6.77
C GLY A 55 -1.81 33.27 -6.49
N SER A 56 -2.84 34.03 -6.10
CA SER A 56 -4.27 33.67 -5.91
C SER A 56 -4.56 32.35 -5.19
N GLU A 57 -5.02 32.45 -3.94
CA GLU A 57 -5.81 31.43 -3.23
C GLU A 57 -7.10 31.10 -4.01
N ALA A 58 -6.96 30.42 -5.14
CA ALA A 58 -8.08 29.79 -5.83
C ALA A 58 -8.43 28.51 -5.05
N ALA A 59 -9.16 28.68 -3.94
CA ALA A 59 -9.80 27.65 -3.13
C ALA A 59 -8.96 26.38 -2.91
N GLU A 60 -7.94 26.48 -2.04
CA GLU A 60 -7.49 25.32 -1.26
C GLU A 60 -8.74 24.63 -0.71
N GLY A 61 -8.87 23.33 -0.93
CA GLY A 61 -10.07 22.59 -0.56
C GLY A 61 -10.42 22.84 0.90
N GLN A 62 -11.68 23.17 1.18
CA GLN A 62 -12.18 23.28 2.55
C GLN A 62 -11.97 21.92 3.23
N PHE A 63 -11.07 21.88 4.22
CA PHE A 63 -10.76 20.72 5.05
C PHE A 63 -11.63 20.72 6.31
N ASP A 64 -12.92 21.03 6.16
CA ASP A 64 -13.81 21.45 7.25
C ASP A 64 -14.89 20.42 7.61
N HIS A 65 -14.93 19.27 6.94
CA HIS A 65 -15.90 18.20 7.23
C HIS A 65 -15.36 16.82 6.88
N TYR A 66 -16.02 15.79 7.43
CA TYR A 66 -15.81 14.39 7.11
C TYR A 66 -16.78 13.89 6.04
N TYR A 67 -16.29 13.12 5.05
CA TYR A 67 -17.15 12.47 4.06
C TYR A 67 -17.69 11.15 4.59
N HIS A 68 -18.96 11.14 5.03
CA HIS A 68 -19.71 9.91 5.26
C HIS A 68 -19.88 9.10 3.99
N GLU A 69 -20.19 7.81 4.12
CA GLU A 69 -20.21 6.85 3.03
C GLU A 69 -21.20 7.23 1.92
N ALA A 70 -22.35 7.81 2.29
CA ALA A 70 -23.32 8.31 1.33
C ALA A 70 -22.75 9.39 0.39
N ALA A 71 -21.77 10.16 0.87
CA ALA A 71 -21.12 11.24 0.11
C ALA A 71 -19.72 10.86 -0.39
N LEU A 72 -19.09 9.78 0.12
CA LEU A 72 -17.72 9.41 -0.23
C LEU A 72 -17.58 9.07 -1.71
N GLY A 73 -18.54 8.31 -2.27
CA GLY A 73 -18.56 7.98 -3.69
C GLY A 73 -18.57 9.24 -4.56
N GLU A 74 -19.50 10.16 -4.28
CA GLU A 74 -19.63 11.44 -4.99
C GLU A 74 -18.36 12.30 -4.85
N ALA A 75 -17.75 12.34 -3.66
CA ALA A 75 -16.50 13.07 -3.44
C ALA A 75 -15.34 12.51 -4.28
N LEU A 76 -15.25 11.18 -4.42
CA LEU A 76 -14.23 10.53 -5.26
C LEU A 76 -14.52 10.70 -6.75
N GLU A 77 -15.78 10.71 -7.17
CA GLU A 77 -16.17 11.06 -8.54
C GLU A 77 -15.79 12.51 -8.86
N ALA A 78 -16.06 13.44 -7.94
CA ALA A 78 -15.65 14.83 -8.07
C ALA A 78 -14.12 14.99 -8.12
N ALA A 79 -13.39 14.23 -7.29
CA ALA A 79 -11.93 14.19 -7.34
C ALA A 79 -11.42 13.66 -8.69
N ALA A 80 -12.01 12.58 -9.22
CA ALA A 80 -11.70 12.04 -10.54
C ALA A 80 -11.96 13.08 -11.64
N ALA A 81 -13.10 13.76 -11.58
CA ALA A 81 -13.51 14.81 -12.51
C ALA A 81 -12.66 16.10 -12.41
N ALA A 82 -11.79 16.22 -11.39
CA ALA A 82 -10.80 17.30 -11.30
C ALA A 82 -9.59 17.10 -12.23
N GLY A 83 -9.41 15.90 -12.81
CA GLY A 83 -8.37 15.57 -13.79
C GLY A 83 -8.88 15.47 -15.23
N PRO A 84 -8.01 15.43 -16.26
CA PRO A 84 -8.43 15.18 -17.63
C PRO A 84 -9.11 13.79 -17.80
N PRO A 85 -10.01 13.63 -18.79
CA PRO A 85 -10.64 12.35 -19.08
C PRO A 85 -9.61 11.24 -19.28
N GLY A 86 -9.84 10.09 -18.64
CA GLY A 86 -8.92 8.95 -18.71
C GLY A 86 -7.69 9.02 -17.81
N LEU A 87 -7.63 9.97 -16.89
CA LEU A 87 -6.65 9.96 -15.80
C LEU A 87 -7.07 9.06 -14.63
N ALA A 88 -8.38 8.89 -14.40
CA ALA A 88 -8.90 8.23 -13.20
C ALA A 88 -9.97 7.16 -13.48
N ARG A 89 -10.07 6.19 -12.57
CA ARG A 89 -11.11 5.14 -12.51
C ARG A 89 -11.56 4.94 -11.07
N LEU A 90 -12.84 5.18 -10.80
CA LEU A 90 -13.49 4.81 -9.55
C LEU A 90 -14.14 3.44 -9.70
N PHE A 91 -13.90 2.55 -8.75
CA PHE A 91 -14.51 1.23 -8.67
C PHE A 91 -14.56 0.76 -7.22
N SER A 92 -15.24 -0.36 -6.97
CA SER A 92 -15.27 -0.99 -5.65
C SER A 92 -14.54 -2.33 -5.67
N ILE A 93 -13.79 -2.64 -4.60
CA ILE A 93 -13.14 -3.95 -4.44
C ILE A 93 -14.02 -4.99 -3.74
N GLY A 94 -15.18 -4.57 -3.24
CA GLY A 94 -16.10 -5.43 -2.50
C GLY A 94 -17.09 -4.60 -1.69
N SER A 95 -17.64 -5.21 -0.66
CA SER A 95 -18.53 -4.52 0.27
C SER A 95 -18.17 -4.87 1.71
N SER A 96 -18.45 -3.96 2.62
CA SER A 96 -18.41 -4.20 4.06
C SER A 96 -19.50 -5.17 4.52
N VAL A 97 -19.52 -5.50 5.81
CA VAL A 97 -20.59 -6.30 6.42
C VAL A 97 -21.98 -5.69 6.20
N GLU A 98 -22.12 -4.36 6.29
CA GLU A 98 -23.40 -3.67 6.06
C GLU A 98 -23.68 -3.36 4.57
N GLY A 99 -22.88 -3.91 3.65
CA GLY A 99 -23.09 -3.75 2.22
C GLY A 99 -22.57 -2.43 1.65
N ARG A 100 -21.78 -1.66 2.42
CA ARG A 100 -21.18 -0.41 1.94
C ARG A 100 -20.03 -0.72 0.98
N PRO A 101 -19.95 -0.04 -0.18
CA PRO A 101 -18.89 -0.28 -1.15
C PRO A 101 -17.50 0.09 -0.60
N LEU A 102 -16.50 -0.73 -0.93
CA LEU A 102 -15.10 -0.45 -0.61
C LEU A 102 -14.45 0.29 -1.79
N TRP A 103 -14.66 1.61 -1.82
CA TRP A 103 -14.24 2.45 -2.94
C TRP A 103 -12.73 2.54 -3.11
N VAL A 104 -12.29 2.43 -4.36
CA VAL A 104 -10.92 2.66 -4.80
C VAL A 104 -10.92 3.63 -5.98
N LEU A 105 -10.14 4.70 -5.85
CA LEU A 105 -9.82 5.59 -6.97
C LEU A 105 -8.41 5.28 -7.49
N ARG A 106 -8.34 4.77 -8.72
CA ARG A 106 -7.08 4.60 -9.47
C ARG A 106 -6.80 5.87 -10.25
N LEU A 107 -5.58 6.41 -10.15
CA LEU A 107 -5.10 7.57 -10.89
C LEU A 107 -3.78 7.26 -11.61
N THR A 108 -3.79 7.37 -12.94
CA THR A 108 -2.62 7.18 -13.79
C THR A 108 -2.93 7.67 -15.21
N ALA A 109 -1.96 8.23 -15.93
CA ALA A 109 -2.20 8.75 -17.27
C ALA A 109 -2.47 7.64 -18.31
N GLY A 110 -3.35 7.84 -19.28
CA GLY A 110 -3.49 6.88 -20.39
C GLY A 110 -4.33 5.64 -20.10
N LEU A 111 -5.31 5.73 -19.20
CA LEU A 111 -6.34 4.68 -19.01
C LEU A 111 -7.35 4.64 -20.17
N GLY A 112 -7.34 5.63 -21.06
CA GLY A 112 -8.35 5.81 -22.10
C GLY A 112 -9.68 6.33 -21.54
N PRO A 113 -10.74 6.41 -22.35
CA PRO A 113 -12.06 6.85 -21.88
C PRO A 113 -12.65 5.86 -20.87
N PRO A 114 -13.38 6.34 -19.84
CA PRO A 114 -14.07 5.47 -18.89
C PRO A 114 -15.08 4.56 -19.60
N PRO A 115 -15.32 3.34 -19.08
CA PRO A 115 -16.40 2.50 -19.58
C PRO A 115 -17.75 3.21 -19.40
N THR A 116 -18.75 2.82 -20.22
CA THR A 116 -20.12 3.29 -20.02
C THR A 116 -20.63 2.87 -18.64
N ALA A 117 -21.57 3.61 -18.05
CA ALA A 117 -22.11 3.30 -16.71
C ALA A 117 -22.60 1.84 -16.58
N THR A 118 -23.22 1.31 -17.63
CA THR A 118 -23.67 -0.08 -17.71
C THR A 118 -22.53 -1.10 -17.70
N ALA A 119 -21.42 -0.80 -18.38
CA ALA A 119 -20.24 -1.66 -18.39
C ALA A 119 -19.44 -1.55 -17.08
N ALA A 120 -19.41 -0.37 -16.46
CA ALA A 120 -18.75 -0.15 -15.17
C ALA A 120 -19.40 -0.98 -14.05
N ALA A 121 -20.74 -0.96 -13.96
CA ALA A 121 -21.48 -1.71 -12.96
C ALA A 121 -21.28 -3.24 -13.07
N ALA A 122 -21.12 -3.76 -14.30
CA ALA A 122 -20.92 -5.18 -14.55
C ALA A 122 -19.46 -5.64 -14.39
N ALA A 123 -18.49 -4.72 -14.39
CA ALA A 123 -17.07 -5.07 -14.48
C ALA A 123 -16.42 -5.42 -13.13
N GLY A 124 -17.04 -5.11 -11.98
CA GLY A 124 -16.46 -5.39 -10.66
C GLY A 124 -15.01 -4.89 -10.56
N LEU A 125 -14.07 -5.76 -10.18
CA LEU A 125 -12.64 -5.41 -10.13
C LEU A 125 -12.03 -5.08 -11.51
N ASP A 126 -12.64 -5.50 -12.63
CA ASP A 126 -12.18 -5.14 -13.98
C ASP A 126 -12.55 -3.69 -14.35
N ALA A 127 -13.42 -3.04 -13.57
CA ALA A 127 -13.71 -1.61 -13.70
C ALA A 127 -12.48 -0.72 -13.47
N ALA A 128 -11.43 -1.27 -12.83
CA ALA A 128 -10.13 -0.62 -12.70
C ALA A 128 -9.50 -0.25 -14.05
N GLY A 129 -9.89 -0.91 -15.15
CA GLY A 129 -9.32 -0.70 -16.49
C GLY A 129 -8.05 -1.49 -16.76
N PRO A 130 -7.40 -1.30 -17.91
CA PRO A 130 -6.27 -2.14 -18.35
C PRO A 130 -5.04 -1.97 -17.45
N LEU A 131 -4.20 -3.00 -17.38
CA LEU A 131 -2.84 -2.87 -16.86
C LEU A 131 -2.00 -2.03 -17.81
N LEU A 132 -1.16 -1.15 -17.25
CA LEU A 132 -0.23 -0.32 -18.01
C LEU A 132 1.20 -0.86 -17.82
N PRO A 133 1.79 -1.52 -18.82
CA PRO A 133 3.14 -2.08 -18.71
C PRO A 133 4.18 -1.00 -18.35
N GLY A 134 5.13 -1.37 -17.49
CA GLY A 134 6.21 -0.48 -17.05
C GLY A 134 5.80 0.53 -15.98
N ARG A 135 4.55 0.53 -15.51
CA ARG A 135 4.11 1.40 -14.40
C ARG A 135 4.06 0.63 -13.08
N PRO A 136 4.91 0.94 -12.09
CA PRO A 136 4.76 0.38 -10.74
C PRO A 136 3.41 0.77 -10.15
N GLN A 137 2.73 -0.23 -9.58
CA GLN A 137 1.47 -0.03 -8.88
C GLN A 137 1.75 0.29 -7.41
N VAL A 138 1.17 1.38 -6.92
CA VAL A 138 1.27 1.83 -5.53
C VAL A 138 -0.12 1.93 -4.96
N LYS A 139 -0.34 1.39 -3.76
CA LYS A 139 -1.62 1.55 -3.06
C LYS A 139 -1.47 2.26 -1.72
N LEU A 140 -2.43 3.11 -1.41
CA LEU A 140 -2.62 3.66 -0.07
C LEU A 140 -4.01 3.28 0.44
N VAL A 141 -4.06 2.79 1.67
CA VAL A 141 -5.29 2.35 2.34
C VAL A 141 -5.48 3.18 3.60
N GLY A 142 -6.66 3.71 3.82
CA GLY A 142 -7.01 4.46 5.02
C GLY A 142 -8.14 3.80 5.80
N ASN A 143 -8.29 4.23 7.05
CA ASN A 143 -9.48 4.02 7.86
C ASN A 143 -9.89 2.54 7.93
N MET A 144 -8.89 1.67 8.18
CA MET A 144 -9.14 0.26 8.51
C MET A 144 -9.67 0.09 9.93
N HIS A 145 -9.33 1.02 10.82
CA HIS A 145 -10.10 1.30 12.02
C HIS A 145 -11.00 2.50 11.74
N GLY A 146 -12.30 2.35 11.96
CA GLY A 146 -13.29 3.32 11.51
C GLY A 146 -13.23 4.66 12.25
N ASP A 147 -12.76 4.67 13.50
CA ASP A 147 -12.54 5.86 14.33
C ASP A 147 -11.20 6.57 14.06
N GLU A 148 -10.30 5.98 13.27
CA GLU A 148 -9.03 6.60 12.86
C GLU A 148 -9.19 7.43 11.58
N THR A 149 -9.98 8.49 11.68
CA THR A 149 -10.65 9.16 10.55
C THR A 149 -9.76 10.08 9.69
N VAL A 150 -8.64 10.59 10.22
CA VAL A 150 -7.74 11.50 9.47
C VAL A 150 -7.25 10.84 8.17
N SER A 151 -6.94 9.55 8.25
CA SER A 151 -6.48 8.75 7.11
C SER A 151 -7.46 8.75 5.93
N ARG A 152 -8.77 8.68 6.22
CA ARG A 152 -9.85 8.73 5.23
C ARG A 152 -9.80 10.03 4.44
N GLN A 153 -9.77 11.16 5.15
CA GLN A 153 -9.83 12.48 4.52
C GLN A 153 -8.54 12.81 3.77
N VAL A 154 -7.38 12.48 4.32
CA VAL A 154 -6.09 12.67 3.64
C VAL A 154 -6.08 11.98 2.27
N LEU A 155 -6.65 10.78 2.15
CA LEU A 155 -6.70 10.07 0.87
C LEU A 155 -7.70 10.68 -0.13
N VAL A 156 -8.83 11.23 0.32
CA VAL A 156 -9.75 11.99 -0.53
C VAL A 156 -9.09 13.28 -1.04
N TYR A 157 -8.37 13.99 -0.18
CA TYR A 157 -7.67 15.22 -0.58
C TYR A 157 -6.48 14.94 -1.48
N LEU A 158 -5.74 13.86 -1.22
CA LEU A 158 -4.67 13.40 -2.10
C LEU A 158 -5.21 13.06 -3.50
N ALA A 159 -6.35 12.37 -3.59
CA ALA A 159 -7.01 12.09 -4.86
C ALA A 159 -7.29 13.37 -5.66
N ARG A 160 -7.90 14.37 -5.01
CA ARG A 160 -8.20 15.67 -5.65
C ARG A 160 -6.94 16.41 -6.06
N GLU A 161 -5.89 16.41 -5.23
CA GLU A 161 -4.64 17.11 -5.55
C GLU A 161 -3.88 16.43 -6.69
N LEU A 162 -3.81 15.10 -6.71
CA LEU A 162 -3.22 14.35 -7.82
C LEU A 162 -3.93 14.67 -9.14
N ALA A 163 -5.26 14.62 -9.16
CA ALA A 163 -6.05 14.85 -10.36
C ALA A 163 -5.99 16.31 -10.84
N SER A 164 -6.25 17.25 -9.94
CA SER A 164 -6.26 18.69 -10.26
C SER A 164 -4.88 19.22 -10.56
N GLY A 165 -3.85 18.80 -9.83
CA GLY A 165 -2.47 19.18 -10.07
C GLY A 165 -1.93 18.66 -11.41
N TYR A 166 -2.33 17.45 -11.81
CA TYR A 166 -2.04 16.96 -13.17
C TYR A 166 -2.69 17.85 -14.24
N ARG A 167 -3.96 18.24 -14.07
CA ARG A 167 -4.66 19.15 -14.99
C ARG A 167 -3.99 20.53 -15.04
N ARG A 168 -3.56 21.07 -13.89
CA ARG A 168 -2.83 22.34 -13.80
C ARG A 168 -1.44 22.30 -14.46
N GLY A 169 -0.93 21.10 -14.75
CA GLY A 169 0.40 20.93 -15.33
C GLY A 169 1.54 21.00 -14.32
N ASP A 170 1.27 20.69 -13.03
CA ASP A 170 2.32 20.60 -12.01
C ASP A 170 3.39 19.58 -12.45
N PRO A 171 4.67 19.98 -12.65
CA PRO A 171 5.70 19.08 -13.19
C PRO A 171 5.97 17.84 -12.34
N ARG A 172 5.77 17.92 -11.01
CA ARG A 172 5.94 16.78 -10.09
C ARG A 172 4.79 15.79 -10.23
N LEU A 173 3.56 16.28 -10.26
CA LEU A 173 2.36 15.44 -10.33
C LEU A 173 2.15 14.85 -11.74
N VAL A 174 2.44 15.62 -12.78
CA VAL A 174 2.48 15.14 -14.17
C VAL A 174 3.48 14.01 -14.32
N ARG A 175 4.71 14.18 -13.80
CA ARG A 175 5.72 13.11 -13.83
C ARG A 175 5.24 11.88 -13.06
N LEU A 176 4.75 12.06 -11.83
CA LEU A 176 4.27 10.97 -10.98
C LEU A 176 3.21 10.12 -11.68
N LEU A 177 2.13 10.73 -12.18
CA LEU A 177 1.04 9.97 -12.79
C LEU A 177 1.34 9.45 -14.20
N ASN A 178 2.37 9.97 -14.87
CA ASN A 178 2.88 9.39 -16.12
C ASN A 178 3.74 8.14 -15.89
N THR A 179 4.40 8.03 -14.74
CA THR A 179 5.31 6.93 -14.44
C THR A 179 4.75 5.91 -13.46
N THR A 180 3.70 6.25 -12.71
CA THR A 180 3.22 5.44 -11.57
C THR A 180 1.72 5.23 -11.68
N ASP A 181 1.26 4.07 -11.23
CA ASP A 181 -0.14 3.70 -11.18
C ASP A 181 -0.61 3.72 -9.72
N VAL A 182 -1.32 4.78 -9.34
CA VAL A 182 -1.66 5.07 -7.93
C VAL A 182 -3.09 4.62 -7.64
N TYR A 183 -3.27 3.85 -6.58
CA TYR A 183 -4.57 3.39 -6.10
C TYR A 183 -4.82 3.89 -4.69
N LEU A 184 -5.93 4.59 -4.48
CA LEU A 184 -6.31 5.15 -3.18
C LEU A 184 -7.60 4.49 -2.71
N LEU A 185 -7.55 3.84 -1.54
CA LEU A 185 -8.69 3.25 -0.85
C LEU A 185 -8.91 4.06 0.44
N PRO A 186 -9.80 5.07 0.44
CA PRO A 186 -9.95 5.96 1.59
C PRO A 186 -10.45 5.27 2.86
N SER A 187 -11.31 4.25 2.73
CA SER A 187 -11.94 3.57 3.86
C SER A 187 -12.09 2.08 3.65
N LEU A 188 -11.32 1.30 4.41
CA LEU A 188 -11.48 -0.15 4.45
C LEU A 188 -12.60 -0.56 5.43
N ASN A 189 -12.85 0.21 6.48
CA ASN A 189 -13.91 -0.05 7.47
C ASN A 189 -14.98 1.06 7.48
N PRO A 190 -15.78 1.19 6.40
CA PRO A 190 -16.81 2.22 6.35
C PRO A 190 -17.90 2.02 7.41
N ASP A 191 -18.19 0.78 7.82
CA ASP A 191 -19.21 0.54 8.83
C ASP A 191 -18.77 1.04 10.22
N GLY A 192 -17.51 0.80 10.58
CA GLY A 192 -16.92 1.34 11.79
C GLY A 192 -16.89 2.86 11.79
N PHE A 193 -16.55 3.47 10.64
CA PHE A 193 -16.55 4.92 10.48
C PHE A 193 -17.92 5.55 10.76
N GLU A 194 -19.01 4.94 10.28
CA GLU A 194 -20.36 5.47 10.48
C GLU A 194 -20.84 5.33 11.93
N ARG A 195 -20.23 4.45 12.72
CA ARG A 195 -20.46 4.36 14.16
C ARG A 195 -19.53 5.26 14.97
N ALA A 196 -18.41 5.69 14.40
CA ALA A 196 -17.46 6.57 15.06
C ALA A 196 -18.09 7.93 15.34
N ARG A 197 -17.60 8.59 16.39
CA ARG A 197 -18.08 9.91 16.81
C ARG A 197 -16.98 10.94 16.59
N GLU A 198 -17.28 11.97 15.81
CA GLU A 198 -16.37 13.11 15.65
C GLU A 198 -16.06 13.77 17.00
N GLY A 199 -14.78 14.10 17.19
CA GLY A 199 -14.27 14.68 18.44
C GLY A 199 -13.85 13.65 19.50
N ASP A 200 -14.05 12.35 19.25
CA ASP A 200 -13.49 11.30 20.09
C ASP A 200 -12.01 11.05 19.73
N CYS A 201 -11.12 11.29 20.69
CA CYS A 201 -9.68 11.07 20.54
C CYS A 201 -9.20 9.75 21.15
N GLY A 202 -10.10 8.85 21.55
CA GLY A 202 -9.72 7.55 22.15
C GLY A 202 -9.19 7.65 23.58
N LEU A 203 -9.31 8.82 24.22
CA LEU A 203 -8.83 9.09 25.58
C LEU A 203 -9.77 8.56 26.68
N GLY A 204 -10.80 7.78 26.31
CA GLY A 204 -11.68 7.12 27.27
C GLY A 204 -12.57 6.07 26.65
N ASP A 205 -12.47 4.83 27.16
CA ASP A 205 -13.44 3.73 27.00
C ASP A 205 -14.78 4.06 27.70
N SER A 206 -15.39 5.19 27.35
CA SER A 206 -16.62 5.66 27.99
C SER A 206 -17.89 5.37 27.18
N GLY A 207 -17.72 4.73 26.02
CA GLY A 207 -18.83 4.19 25.22
C GLY A 207 -19.30 2.82 25.71
N PRO A 208 -20.59 2.46 25.56
CA PRO A 208 -21.04 1.09 25.74
C PRO A 208 -20.22 0.10 24.88
N PRO A 209 -20.04 -1.16 25.32
CA PRO A 209 -19.42 -2.19 24.49
C PRO A 209 -20.09 -2.26 23.11
N GLY A 210 -19.30 -2.14 22.03
CA GLY A 210 -19.80 -2.14 20.65
C GLY A 210 -20.07 -0.76 20.03
N THR A 211 -19.84 0.35 20.74
CA THR A 211 -19.89 1.70 20.15
C THR A 211 -18.54 2.20 19.62
N SER A 212 -17.46 1.45 19.82
CA SER A 212 -16.16 1.81 19.22
C SER A 212 -16.26 1.71 17.70
N GLY A 213 -15.88 2.81 17.03
CA GLY A 213 -15.79 2.86 15.57
C GLY A 213 -14.63 2.02 15.00
N ARG A 214 -13.73 1.55 15.86
CA ARG A 214 -12.54 0.77 15.48
C ARG A 214 -12.86 -0.49 14.70
N TYR A 215 -13.73 -1.33 15.25
CA TYR A 215 -14.02 -2.67 14.74
C TYR A 215 -14.98 -2.63 13.54
N ASN A 216 -15.04 -3.68 12.73
CA ASN A 216 -16.09 -3.83 11.72
C ASN A 216 -17.46 -4.14 12.38
N SER A 217 -18.55 -4.23 11.60
CA SER A 217 -19.90 -4.51 12.15
C SER A 217 -20.10 -5.90 12.77
N ARG A 218 -19.08 -6.76 12.74
CA ARG A 218 -19.08 -8.05 13.47
C ARG A 218 -18.17 -8.04 14.69
N GLY A 219 -17.67 -6.86 15.10
CA GLY A 219 -16.78 -6.72 16.25
C GLY A 219 -15.40 -7.33 16.02
N ARG A 220 -14.94 -7.41 14.77
CA ARG A 220 -13.59 -7.87 14.42
C ARG A 220 -12.66 -6.69 14.19
N ASP A 221 -11.45 -6.77 14.73
CA ASP A 221 -10.37 -5.84 14.39
C ASP A 221 -9.80 -6.28 13.03
N LEU A 222 -9.96 -5.43 12.02
CA LEU A 222 -9.52 -5.77 10.66
C LEU A 222 -8.00 -5.96 10.60
N ASN A 223 -7.23 -5.27 11.44
CA ASN A 223 -5.78 -5.39 11.48
C ASN A 223 -5.29 -6.63 12.26
N ARG A 224 -6.19 -7.39 12.89
CA ARG A 224 -5.93 -8.71 13.51
C ARG A 224 -6.59 -9.88 12.78
N SER A 225 -7.09 -9.61 11.58
CA SER A 225 -7.91 -10.54 10.83
C SER A 225 -7.24 -11.02 9.54
N PHE A 226 -5.97 -10.66 9.32
CA PHE A 226 -5.15 -11.19 8.23
C PHE A 226 -4.47 -12.51 8.64
N PRO A 227 -4.15 -13.39 7.67
CA PRO A 227 -3.28 -14.53 7.95
C PRO A 227 -1.91 -14.06 8.42
N ASP A 228 -1.48 -14.55 9.57
CA ASP A 228 -0.18 -14.22 10.16
C ASP A 228 0.87 -15.34 9.91
N GLN A 229 2.15 -14.96 9.89
CA GLN A 229 3.28 -15.83 9.60
C GLN A 229 3.86 -16.54 10.83
N PHE A 230 3.67 -15.99 12.04
CA PHE A 230 4.18 -16.53 13.29
C PHE A 230 3.10 -17.27 14.10
N SER A 231 1.84 -16.94 13.86
CA SER A 231 0.70 -17.58 14.49
C SER A 231 0.62 -19.05 14.09
N THR A 232 0.53 -19.89 15.13
CA THR A 232 0.37 -21.35 15.01
C THR A 232 -1.09 -21.79 15.06
N GLY A 233 -2.01 -20.82 15.23
CA GLY A 233 -3.43 -21.03 15.39
C GLY A 233 -4.18 -21.30 14.09
N LYS A 234 -5.51 -21.44 14.20
CA LYS A 234 -6.39 -21.46 13.04
C LYS A 234 -6.43 -20.05 12.45
N PRO A 235 -6.22 -19.88 11.13
CA PRO A 235 -6.27 -18.55 10.51
C PRO A 235 -7.66 -17.92 10.68
N PRO A 236 -7.76 -16.57 10.70
CA PRO A 236 -9.02 -15.86 10.80
C PRO A 236 -10.03 -16.32 9.73
N SER A 237 -11.31 -16.41 10.12
CA SER A 237 -12.38 -16.75 9.18
C SER A 237 -12.70 -15.55 8.30
N LEU A 238 -12.29 -15.59 7.03
CA LEU A 238 -12.55 -14.51 6.08
C LEU A 238 -14.05 -14.29 5.81
N ASP A 239 -14.93 -15.24 6.17
CA ASP A 239 -16.38 -15.06 6.09
C ASP A 239 -16.90 -14.03 7.09
N GLU A 240 -16.15 -13.76 8.16
CA GLU A 240 -16.48 -12.79 9.22
C GLU A 240 -15.90 -11.40 8.96
N VAL A 241 -15.01 -11.28 7.98
CA VAL A 241 -14.28 -10.05 7.65
C VAL A 241 -14.28 -9.83 6.12
N PRO A 242 -15.45 -9.59 5.50
CA PRO A 242 -15.55 -9.38 4.05
C PRO A 242 -14.62 -8.26 3.55
N GLU A 243 -14.32 -7.27 4.39
CA GLU A 243 -13.38 -6.19 4.10
C GLU A 243 -11.96 -6.72 3.87
N VAL A 244 -11.49 -7.58 4.78
CA VAL A 244 -10.15 -8.20 4.69
C VAL A 244 -10.09 -9.16 3.52
N ARG A 245 -11.15 -9.94 3.27
CA ARG A 245 -11.25 -10.79 2.08
C ARG A 245 -11.09 -9.96 0.80
N ALA A 246 -11.87 -8.89 0.66
CA ALA A 246 -11.84 -8.03 -0.51
C ALA A 246 -10.44 -7.43 -0.72
N LEU A 247 -9.78 -7.00 0.36
CA LEU A 247 -8.42 -6.47 0.31
C LEU A 247 -7.39 -7.54 -0.08
N ILE A 248 -7.49 -8.77 0.44
CA ILE A 248 -6.62 -9.89 0.05
C ILE A 248 -6.77 -10.23 -1.44
N ASP A 249 -8.01 -10.34 -1.92
CA ASP A 249 -8.30 -10.64 -3.32
C ASP A 249 -7.80 -9.52 -4.24
N TRP A 250 -7.98 -8.27 -3.83
CA TRP A 250 -7.45 -7.11 -4.55
C TRP A 250 -5.93 -7.08 -4.59
N ILE A 251 -5.25 -7.39 -3.47
CA ILE A 251 -3.79 -7.50 -3.41
C ILE A 251 -3.28 -8.61 -4.33
N ARG A 252 -3.93 -9.78 -4.34
CA ARG A 252 -3.54 -10.93 -5.19
C ARG A 252 -3.77 -10.69 -6.68
N LYS A 253 -4.81 -9.93 -7.04
CA LYS A 253 -5.14 -9.61 -8.44
C LYS A 253 -4.17 -8.60 -9.07
N ASN A 254 -3.55 -7.75 -8.25
CA ASN A 254 -2.67 -6.67 -8.70
C ASN A 254 -1.20 -6.96 -8.40
N LYS A 255 -0.30 -6.18 -9.00
CA LYS A 255 1.16 -6.27 -8.81
C LYS A 255 1.67 -5.05 -8.06
N PHE A 256 1.13 -4.83 -6.85
CA PHE A 256 1.57 -3.73 -5.99
C PHE A 256 3.04 -3.88 -5.62
N VAL A 257 3.81 -2.82 -5.86
CA VAL A 257 5.25 -2.75 -5.55
C VAL A 257 5.50 -1.99 -4.25
N LEU A 258 4.66 -1.00 -3.95
CA LEU A 258 4.72 -0.22 -2.71
C LEU A 258 3.31 -0.05 -2.13
N SER A 259 3.23 -0.03 -0.80
CA SER A 259 2.00 0.13 -0.07
C SER A 259 2.21 0.98 1.18
N GLY A 260 1.16 1.67 1.60
CA GLY A 260 1.03 2.20 2.96
C GLY A 260 -0.41 2.04 3.43
N ASN A 261 -0.60 1.65 4.68
CA ASN A 261 -1.89 1.83 5.37
C ASN A 261 -1.72 2.99 6.36
N LEU A 262 -2.76 3.79 6.53
CA LEU A 262 -2.74 5.01 7.33
C LEU A 262 -3.64 4.85 8.54
N HIS A 263 -3.10 5.17 9.72
CA HIS A 263 -3.72 5.04 11.02
C HIS A 263 -3.79 6.37 11.76
N GLY A 264 -4.56 6.40 12.84
CA GLY A 264 -4.59 7.45 13.86
C GLY A 264 -4.30 6.87 15.26
N GLY A 265 -4.05 7.73 16.23
CA GLY A 265 -3.74 7.36 17.62
C GLY A 265 -2.33 7.78 18.04
N SER A 266 -1.35 7.67 17.14
CA SER A 266 0.02 8.17 17.35
C SER A 266 0.54 8.88 16.08
N VAL A 267 1.72 9.49 16.16
CA VAL A 267 2.39 10.18 15.04
C VAL A 267 3.78 9.56 14.81
N VAL A 268 3.79 8.41 14.14
CA VAL A 268 5.00 7.64 13.79
C VAL A 268 4.80 6.90 12.47
N ALA A 269 5.88 6.65 11.72
CA ALA A 269 5.88 5.70 10.61
C ALA A 269 6.38 4.32 11.08
N SER A 270 5.44 3.41 11.35
CA SER A 270 5.74 2.00 11.67
C SER A 270 6.14 1.22 10.42
N TYR A 271 7.03 0.24 10.57
CA TYR A 271 7.43 -0.67 9.51
C TYR A 271 7.60 -2.13 9.99
N PRO A 272 7.49 -3.12 9.07
CA PRO A 272 7.47 -4.53 9.44
C PRO A 272 8.76 -5.05 10.10
N PHE A 273 8.70 -6.18 10.80
CA PHE A 273 7.46 -6.90 11.15
C PHE A 273 6.73 -6.29 12.34
N ASP A 274 5.41 -6.44 12.37
CA ASP A 274 4.54 -5.93 13.44
C ASP A 274 4.40 -6.91 14.62
N ASP A 275 4.87 -8.15 14.47
CA ASP A 275 4.94 -9.17 15.52
C ASP A 275 6.21 -10.03 15.40
N SER A 276 6.34 -11.03 16.28
CA SER A 276 7.52 -11.91 16.33
C SER A 276 7.18 -13.35 16.73
N PRO A 277 8.05 -14.34 16.42
CA PRO A 277 7.85 -15.73 16.87
C PRO A 277 7.73 -15.92 18.39
N LYS A 278 8.06 -14.90 19.17
CA LYS A 278 8.02 -14.93 20.64
C LYS A 278 6.73 -14.33 21.21
N HIS A 279 5.98 -13.56 20.42
CA HIS A 279 4.76 -12.83 20.84
C HIS A 279 4.92 -12.13 22.19
N VAL A 280 6.00 -11.34 22.33
CA VAL A 280 6.25 -10.53 23.52
C VAL A 280 5.64 -9.16 23.28
N ALA A 281 4.80 -8.70 24.20
CA ALA A 281 3.94 -7.54 24.01
C ALA A 281 4.63 -6.26 23.50
N THR A 282 5.86 -5.95 23.92
CA THR A 282 6.61 -4.77 23.48
C THR A 282 8.13 -5.01 23.47
N GLY A 283 8.88 -4.16 22.76
CA GLY A 283 10.33 -4.07 22.84
C GLY A 283 11.12 -5.13 22.05
N ILE A 284 10.45 -6.01 21.31
CA ILE A 284 11.12 -7.01 20.46
C ILE A 284 11.27 -6.50 19.04
N TYR A 285 12.50 -6.19 18.64
CA TYR A 285 12.78 -5.86 17.24
C TYR A 285 12.65 -7.10 16.34
N SER A 286 11.68 -7.09 15.43
CA SER A 286 11.41 -8.19 14.50
C SER A 286 11.85 -7.82 13.08
N LYS A 287 13.09 -8.19 12.77
CA LYS A 287 13.79 -7.75 11.56
C LYS A 287 13.30 -8.47 10.29
N THR A 288 13.02 -7.71 9.23
CA THR A 288 12.75 -8.25 7.89
C THR A 288 14.03 -8.51 7.09
N SER A 289 13.96 -9.28 6.00
CA SER A 289 15.06 -9.41 5.03
C SER A 289 15.45 -8.07 4.39
N ASP A 290 14.49 -7.17 4.24
CA ASP A 290 14.61 -5.88 3.54
C ASP A 290 14.54 -4.69 4.51
N ASP A 291 15.00 -4.90 5.75
CA ASP A 291 14.91 -3.95 6.87
C ASP A 291 15.42 -2.54 6.52
N GLU A 292 16.55 -2.45 5.81
CA GLU A 292 17.13 -1.18 5.39
C GLU A 292 16.22 -0.41 4.41
N VAL A 293 15.53 -1.13 3.51
CA VAL A 293 14.58 -0.56 2.57
C VAL A 293 13.36 -0.04 3.32
N PHE A 294 12.81 -0.82 4.25
CA PHE A 294 11.66 -0.40 5.05
C PHE A 294 11.96 0.81 5.93
N ARG A 295 13.12 0.83 6.59
CA ARG A 295 13.59 2.00 7.36
C ARG A 295 13.75 3.23 6.49
N TYR A 296 14.29 3.08 5.28
CA TYR A 296 14.39 4.17 4.32
C TYR A 296 13.01 4.70 3.91
N LEU A 297 12.06 3.81 3.60
CA LEU A 297 10.69 4.18 3.21
C LEU A 297 9.94 4.90 4.34
N ALA A 298 10.01 4.37 5.57
CA ALA A 298 9.42 5.01 6.75
C ALA A 298 10.01 6.42 6.97
N LYS A 299 11.34 6.53 6.89
CA LYS A 299 12.05 7.82 7.07
C LYS A 299 11.74 8.81 5.95
N ALA A 300 11.51 8.33 4.72
CA ALA A 300 11.11 9.18 3.60
C ALA A 300 9.77 9.88 3.85
N TYR A 301 8.83 9.21 4.54
CA TYR A 301 7.59 9.84 4.99
C TYR A 301 7.84 10.75 6.22
N ALA A 302 8.38 10.18 7.30
CA ALA A 302 8.52 10.86 8.58
C ALA A 302 9.33 12.16 8.48
N SER A 303 10.43 12.17 7.73
CA SER A 303 11.29 13.37 7.59
C SER A 303 10.64 14.55 6.86
N ASN A 304 9.54 14.32 6.12
CA ASN A 304 8.76 15.36 5.46
C ASN A 304 7.54 15.81 6.29
N HIS A 305 7.26 15.16 7.43
CA HIS A 305 6.15 15.51 8.30
C HIS A 305 6.66 16.36 9.50
N PRO A 306 6.19 17.61 9.68
CA PRO A 306 6.75 18.55 10.67
C PRO A 306 6.78 18.06 12.12
N ILE A 307 5.74 17.32 12.54
CA ILE A 307 5.64 16.75 13.91
C ILE A 307 6.38 15.41 13.98
N MET A 308 5.98 14.41 13.19
CA MET A 308 6.60 13.08 13.16
C MET A 308 8.14 13.09 13.13
N LYS A 309 8.77 13.97 12.33
CA LYS A 309 10.25 14.04 12.23
C LYS A 309 10.97 14.34 13.54
N THR A 310 10.28 14.91 14.53
CA THR A 310 10.86 15.23 15.85
C THR A 310 11.11 13.96 16.66
N GLY A 311 10.30 12.91 16.43
CA GLY A 311 10.30 11.70 17.24
C GLY A 311 9.63 11.85 18.59
N GLU A 312 9.05 13.01 18.89
CA GLU A 312 8.41 13.33 20.17
C GLU A 312 7.00 13.89 19.84
N PRO A 313 6.03 13.00 19.55
CA PRO A 313 4.72 13.43 19.07
C PRO A 313 3.89 14.16 20.14
N HIS A 314 4.15 13.90 21.43
CA HIS A 314 3.43 14.47 22.58
C HIS A 314 1.91 14.36 22.43
N CYS A 315 1.43 13.18 22.02
CA CYS A 315 0.01 12.91 21.94
C CYS A 315 -0.61 13.00 23.36
N PRO A 316 -1.78 13.64 23.53
CA PRO A 316 -2.46 13.66 24.81
C PRO A 316 -2.71 12.23 25.32
N GLY A 317 -2.41 11.95 26.59
CA GLY A 317 -2.53 10.61 27.18
C GLY A 317 -1.32 9.69 26.97
N ASP A 318 -0.43 10.02 26.03
CA ASP A 318 0.81 9.29 25.72
C ASP A 318 1.98 10.27 25.56
N GLU A 319 2.11 11.23 26.47
CA GLU A 319 3.06 12.36 26.34
C GLU A 319 4.54 11.94 26.32
N ASP A 320 4.83 10.77 26.92
CA ASP A 320 6.16 10.18 27.05
C ASP A 320 6.54 9.26 25.87
N GLU A 321 5.64 9.06 24.90
CA GLU A 321 5.91 8.23 23.73
C GLU A 321 7.02 8.85 22.87
N THR A 322 8.02 8.05 22.49
CA THR A 322 9.16 8.53 21.69
C THR A 322 9.56 7.55 20.59
N PHE A 323 9.88 8.10 19.40
CA PHE A 323 10.26 7.35 18.22
C PHE A 323 11.45 8.01 17.54
N LYS A 324 12.65 7.46 17.73
CA LYS A 324 13.85 8.01 17.10
C LYS A 324 13.68 8.16 15.59
N ASP A 325 13.98 9.36 15.07
CA ASP A 325 13.78 9.76 13.66
C ASP A 325 12.31 9.73 13.16
N GLY A 326 11.32 9.61 14.05
CA GLY A 326 9.90 9.52 13.70
C GLY A 326 9.46 8.18 13.11
N ILE A 327 10.24 7.11 13.32
CA ILE A 327 9.98 5.78 12.77
C ILE A 327 10.10 4.71 13.85
N THR A 328 9.41 3.58 13.69
CA THR A 328 9.54 2.42 14.58
C THR A 328 9.37 1.10 13.86
N ASN A 329 10.03 0.04 14.33
CA ASN A 329 9.66 -1.33 13.94
C ASN A 329 8.39 -1.70 14.71
N GLY A 330 7.41 -2.31 14.04
CA GLY A 330 6.10 -2.58 14.65
C GLY A 330 6.18 -3.42 15.91
N ALA A 331 6.79 -4.61 15.85
CA ALA A 331 6.95 -5.50 17.00
C ALA A 331 7.75 -4.87 18.16
N HIS A 332 8.71 -3.99 17.83
CA HIS A 332 9.47 -3.26 18.84
C HIS A 332 8.60 -2.25 19.58
N TRP A 333 7.65 -1.62 18.90
CA TRP A 333 6.66 -0.75 19.54
C TRP A 333 5.69 -1.58 20.38
N TYR A 334 4.93 -2.46 19.74
CA TYR A 334 4.11 -3.49 20.38
C TYR A 334 3.75 -4.60 19.39
N ASP A 335 3.57 -5.83 19.90
CA ASP A 335 3.24 -7.01 19.10
C ASP A 335 1.79 -6.95 18.58
N VAL A 336 1.61 -7.21 17.28
CA VAL A 336 0.33 -7.15 16.56
C VAL A 336 -0.01 -8.53 15.97
N GLU A 337 -0.71 -9.35 16.74
CA GLU A 337 -1.33 -10.62 16.30
C GLU A 337 -2.82 -10.44 15.97
#